data_AF-A0A842Q4N7-F1
#
_entry.id   AF-A0A842Q4N7-F1
#
_cell.length_a   1.000
_cell.length_b   1.000
_cell.length_c   1.000
_cell.angle_alpha   90.00
_cell.angle_beta   90.00
_cell.angle_gamma   90.00
#
_symmetry.space_group_name_H-M   'P 1'
#
loop_
_entity.id
_entity.type
_entity.pdbx_description
1 polymer ?
#
loop_
_entity_poly.entity_id
_entity_poly.type
_entity_poly.pdbx_seq_one_letter_code
_entity_poly.pdbx_strand_id
1 'polypeptide(L)'
;DEQAAVLESFRNSDFDVLVATSIAEEGLDIPEVDLVIFYEPISSEIRYIQRRGRAGRKSSGSVIILATKDTIDMRYLYASKIRVEKMTNSLNNINTILKPINRSFITPNPMTLAELSILDDKKKRLEERLLKRVQSEIQYNGLSDIEDIKSRLDQLGSKKNNRQTLLSVEADLLTNDFKRQVDRAARRIHVELAKAGKRGIDIKTLCNDLGFEYTLLIEAIKKLEKLKRVEWLNEDTVVIADSLKKYSGKEYAVTIGKIFRGLATVMVDGKWHARLNYYDYDGPRELLKRGTEFRAIGELYHDAEALCIRIKQIV
;
A
#
# COMPACT_ATOMS: atom_id res chain seq x y z
N ASP A 1 22.02 -14.43 12.79
CA ASP A 1 23.04 -14.27 13.85
C ASP A 1 24.27 -13.51 13.37
N GLU A 2 24.93 -13.93 12.28
CA GLU A 2 26.13 -13.25 11.76
C GLU A 2 25.91 -11.76 11.42
N GLN A 3 24.82 -11.40 10.75
CA GLN A 3 24.51 -10.00 10.42
C GLN A 3 24.34 -9.11 11.66
N ALA A 4 23.75 -9.64 12.73
CA ALA A 4 23.57 -8.91 13.98
C ALA A 4 24.91 -8.72 14.70
N ALA A 5 25.76 -9.76 14.71
CA ALA A 5 27.10 -9.68 15.28
C ALA A 5 27.98 -8.64 14.57
N VAL A 6 27.93 -8.57 13.23
CA VAL A 6 28.66 -7.55 12.46
C VAL A 6 28.18 -6.14 12.79
N LEU A 7 26.86 -5.94 12.93
CA LEU A 7 26.31 -4.64 13.32
C LEU A 7 26.66 -4.26 14.76
N GLU A 8 26.76 -5.23 15.66
CA GLU A 8 27.19 -5.01 17.04
C GLU A 8 28.67 -4.66 17.13
N SER A 9 29.53 -5.34 16.38
CA SER A 9 30.94 -4.97 16.21
C SER A 9 31.11 -3.57 15.60
N PHE A 10 30.27 -3.20 14.63
CA PHE A 10 30.28 -1.84 14.09
C PHE A 10 29.85 -0.80 15.14
N ARG A 11 28.84 -1.11 15.98
CA ARG A 11 28.44 -0.25 17.11
C ARG A 11 29.54 -0.09 18.15
N ASN A 12 30.31 -1.15 18.39
CA ASN A 12 31.43 -1.15 19.32
C ASN A 12 32.69 -0.49 18.75
N SER A 13 32.64 0.01 17.51
CA SER A 13 33.78 0.60 16.79
C SER A 13 34.94 -0.38 16.59
N ASP A 14 34.65 -1.68 16.44
CA ASP A 14 35.66 -2.69 16.08
C ASP A 14 36.21 -2.44 14.66
N PHE A 15 35.42 -1.76 13.81
CA PHE A 15 35.82 -1.28 12.49
C PHE A 15 35.06 0.00 12.11
N ASP A 16 35.69 0.86 11.31
CA ASP A 16 35.15 2.19 10.96
C ASP A 16 34.26 2.20 9.70
N VAL A 17 34.40 1.19 8.84
CA VAL A 17 33.75 1.16 7.52
C VAL A 17 32.91 -0.10 7.36
N LEU A 18 31.61 0.09 7.17
CA LEU A 18 30.67 -0.96 6.82
C LEU A 18 30.30 -0.86 5.33
N VAL A 19 30.67 -1.89 4.56
CA VAL A 19 30.24 -2.01 3.15
C VAL A 19 29.08 -3.01 3.09
N ALA A 20 27.96 -2.58 2.51
CA ALA A 20 26.80 -3.43 2.36
C ALA A 20 26.04 -3.10 1.07
N THR A 21 25.29 -4.09 0.59
CA THR A 21 24.37 -3.94 -0.54
C THR A 21 23.02 -3.39 -0.07
N SER A 22 22.04 -3.32 -0.97
CA SER A 22 20.67 -2.86 -0.68
C SER A 22 19.97 -3.62 0.45
N ILE A 23 20.48 -4.76 0.91
CA ILE A 23 19.94 -5.49 2.07
C ILE A 23 20.16 -4.75 3.39
N ALA A 24 21.20 -3.93 3.47
CA ALA A 24 21.42 -3.03 4.60
C ALA A 24 20.45 -1.85 4.59
N GLU A 25 19.68 -1.64 3.51
CA GLU A 25 18.77 -0.51 3.35
C GLU A 25 17.45 -0.70 4.10
N GLU A 26 16.94 -1.93 4.15
CA GLU A 26 15.62 -2.28 4.69
C GLU A 26 15.75 -3.39 5.76
N GLY A 27 15.23 -3.14 6.96
CA GLY A 27 15.14 -4.16 8.02
C GLY A 27 16.34 -4.27 8.96
N LEU A 28 17.45 -3.56 8.70
CA LEU A 28 18.62 -3.50 9.59
C LEU A 28 18.73 -2.12 10.27
N ASP A 29 18.78 -2.10 11.60
CA ASP A 29 18.97 -0.88 12.40
C ASP A 29 20.46 -0.54 12.48
N ILE A 30 20.93 0.18 11.47
CA ILE A 30 22.32 0.68 11.43
C ILE A 30 22.47 1.84 12.41
N PRO A 31 23.54 1.85 13.23
CA PRO A 31 23.80 2.92 14.18
C PRO A 31 24.00 4.28 13.49
N GLU A 32 24.08 5.34 14.30
CA GLU A 32 24.41 6.68 13.83
C GLU A 32 25.81 6.69 13.18
N VAL A 33 25.93 7.28 12.00
CA VAL A 33 27.17 7.32 11.21
C VAL A 33 27.46 8.75 10.76
N ASP A 34 28.74 9.10 10.63
CA ASP A 34 29.14 10.44 10.19
C ASP A 34 29.08 10.61 8.66
N LEU A 35 29.34 9.54 7.91
CA LEU A 35 29.40 9.58 6.45
C LEU A 35 28.71 8.37 5.82
N VAL A 36 27.84 8.63 4.84
CA VAL A 36 27.25 7.60 3.99
C VAL A 36 27.67 7.84 2.55
N ILE A 37 28.27 6.84 1.91
CA ILE A 37 28.68 6.89 0.50
C ILE A 37 27.84 5.89 -0.28
N PHE A 38 27.14 6.38 -1.28
CA PHE A 38 26.47 5.53 -2.27
C PHE A 38 27.40 5.33 -3.45
N TYR A 39 27.73 4.07 -3.73
CA TYR A 39 28.56 3.73 -4.88
C TYR A 39 27.83 3.91 -6.21
N GLU A 40 26.50 3.76 -6.20
CA GLU A 40 25.62 3.94 -7.36
C GLU A 40 24.45 4.89 -7.04
N PRO A 41 23.86 5.57 -8.05
CA PRO A 41 22.74 6.47 -7.82
C PRO A 41 21.48 5.74 -7.31
N ILE A 42 20.93 6.26 -6.21
CA ILE A 42 19.81 5.63 -5.49
C ILE A 42 18.50 5.77 -6.27
N SER A 43 17.79 4.66 -6.42
CA SER A 43 16.49 4.61 -7.11
C SER A 43 15.30 5.10 -6.27
N SER A 44 15.47 5.28 -4.95
CA SER A 44 14.40 5.65 -3.99
C SER A 44 14.74 6.86 -3.13
N GLU A 45 13.86 7.85 -3.14
CA GLU A 45 13.99 9.14 -2.44
C GLU A 45 13.83 9.00 -0.93
N ILE A 46 12.94 8.08 -0.53
CA ILE A 46 12.65 7.78 0.87
C ILE A 46 13.91 7.24 1.54
N ARG A 47 14.66 6.39 0.82
CA ARG A 47 15.91 5.80 1.31
C ARG A 47 16.99 6.86 1.52
N TYR A 48 17.14 7.78 0.56
CA TYR A 48 18.06 8.92 0.72
C TYR A 48 17.76 9.75 1.98
N ILE A 49 16.49 10.06 2.24
CA ILE A 49 16.07 10.84 3.42
C ILE A 49 16.28 10.05 4.72
N GLN A 50 15.94 8.77 4.76
CA GLN A 50 16.15 7.93 5.95
C GLN A 50 17.64 7.83 6.31
N ARG A 51 18.52 7.70 5.31
CA ARG A 51 19.98 7.61 5.47
C ARG A 51 20.56 8.95 5.91
N ARG A 52 20.11 10.05 5.32
CA ARG A 52 20.38 11.39 5.82
C ARG A 52 19.89 11.57 7.26
N GLY A 53 18.78 10.94 7.65
CA GLY A 53 18.25 11.00 9.03
C GLY A 53 19.03 10.16 10.05
N ARG A 54 19.89 9.25 9.59
CA ARG A 54 20.88 8.50 10.39
C ARG A 54 22.24 9.20 10.41
N ALA A 55 22.52 10.03 9.41
CA ALA A 55 23.69 10.89 9.37
C ALA A 55 23.39 12.23 10.06
N GLY A 56 23.95 12.44 11.25
CA GLY A 56 24.03 13.77 11.86
C GLY A 56 22.89 14.20 12.78
N ARG A 57 22.59 13.39 13.80
CA ARG A 57 21.80 13.87 14.95
C ARG A 57 22.68 14.49 16.03
N LYS A 58 23.98 14.16 16.07
CA LYS A 58 24.98 14.74 17.00
C LYS A 58 26.12 15.52 16.32
N SER A 59 26.49 15.21 15.08
CA SER A 59 27.57 15.85 14.30
C SER A 59 27.08 16.22 12.89
N SER A 60 27.86 16.97 12.09
CA SER A 60 27.51 17.29 10.70
C SER A 60 27.67 16.08 9.78
N GLY A 61 26.72 15.15 9.85
CA GLY A 61 26.69 13.96 9.01
C GLY A 61 26.54 14.32 7.53
N SER A 62 27.31 13.67 6.67
CA SER A 62 27.33 13.92 5.22
C SER A 62 26.89 12.70 4.43
N VAL A 63 26.23 12.95 3.30
CA VAL A 63 25.82 11.89 2.36
C VAL A 63 26.41 12.22 0.99
N ILE A 64 27.18 11.31 0.43
CA ILE A 64 27.83 11.45 -0.88
C ILE A 64 27.26 10.38 -1.82
N ILE A 65 26.89 10.78 -3.04
CA ILE A 65 26.47 9.87 -4.10
C ILE A 65 27.52 9.92 -5.19
N LEU A 66 28.12 8.78 -5.49
CA LEU A 66 29.04 8.62 -6.61
C LEU A 66 28.21 8.39 -7.89
N ALA A 67 28.59 9.09 -8.96
CA ALA A 67 27.99 8.94 -10.27
C ALA A 67 29.06 9.15 -11.34
N THR A 68 29.11 8.24 -12.31
CA THR A 68 30.08 8.31 -13.39
C THR A 68 29.59 9.26 -14.47
N LYS A 69 30.42 10.24 -14.87
CA LYS A 69 30.09 11.19 -15.95
C LYS A 69 29.81 10.44 -17.26
N ASP A 70 28.87 10.98 -18.04
CA ASP A 70 28.49 10.47 -19.37
C ASP A 70 27.98 9.02 -19.41
N THR A 71 27.60 8.47 -18.25
CA THR A 71 26.97 7.14 -18.15
C THR A 71 25.49 7.24 -17.77
N ILE A 72 24.84 6.08 -17.70
CA ILE A 72 23.45 5.93 -17.26
C ILE A 72 23.29 6.46 -15.81
N ASP A 73 24.36 6.45 -15.00
CA ASP A 73 24.36 6.95 -13.63
C ASP A 73 23.89 8.41 -13.54
N MET A 74 24.30 9.25 -14.49
CA MET A 74 23.87 10.65 -14.52
C MET A 74 22.35 10.77 -14.69
N ARG A 75 21.75 9.92 -15.55
CA ARG A 75 20.29 9.92 -15.74
C ARG A 75 19.56 9.54 -14.47
N TYR A 76 20.05 8.53 -13.76
CA TYR A 76 19.48 8.11 -12.48
C TYR A 76 19.67 9.17 -11.39
N LEU A 77 20.83 9.83 -11.33
CA LEU A 77 21.09 10.93 -10.40
C LEU A 77 20.11 12.11 -10.64
N TYR A 78 19.92 12.53 -11.90
CA TYR A 78 18.95 13.57 -12.24
C TYR A 78 17.52 13.16 -11.87
N ALA A 79 17.12 11.93 -12.20
CA ALA A 79 15.79 11.43 -11.87
C ALA A 79 15.54 11.38 -10.35
N SER A 80 16.54 10.91 -9.58
CA SER A 80 16.51 10.87 -8.12
C SER A 80 16.36 12.27 -7.53
N LYS A 81 17.16 13.24 -8.00
CA LYS A 81 17.09 14.64 -7.56
C LYS A 81 15.70 15.25 -7.78
N ILE A 82 15.13 15.07 -8.97
CA ILE A 82 13.78 15.58 -9.30
C ILE A 82 12.72 14.97 -8.38
N ARG A 83 12.81 13.68 -8.08
CA ARG A 83 11.83 13.02 -7.21
C ARG A 83 11.98 13.47 -5.75
N VAL A 84 13.19 13.69 -5.25
CA VAL A 84 13.43 14.28 -3.92
C VAL A 84 12.79 15.67 -3.84
N GLU A 85 13.01 16.52 -4.85
CA GLU A 85 12.42 17.87 -4.90
C GLU A 85 10.88 17.83 -4.92
N LYS A 86 10.29 16.91 -5.69
CA LYS A 86 8.83 16.71 -5.70
C LYS A 86 8.30 16.30 -4.33
N MET A 87 9.00 15.39 -3.64
CA MET A 87 8.63 14.95 -2.30
C MET A 87 8.70 16.11 -1.30
N THR A 88 9.78 16.89 -1.31
CA THR A 88 9.91 18.06 -0.43
C THR A 88 8.83 19.11 -0.69
N ASN A 89 8.49 19.35 -1.95
CA ASN A 89 7.40 20.26 -2.31
C ASN A 89 6.05 19.76 -1.81
N SER A 90 5.81 18.46 -1.92
CA SER A 90 4.58 17.82 -1.41
C SER A 90 4.47 17.93 0.10
N LEU A 91 5.57 17.71 0.84
CA LEU A 91 5.62 17.88 2.29
C LEU A 91 5.38 19.34 2.72
N ASN A 92 5.98 20.30 2.02
CA ASN A 92 5.77 21.72 2.29
C ASN A 92 4.31 22.13 2.07
N ASN A 93 3.66 21.62 1.01
CA ASN A 93 2.24 21.85 0.75
C ASN A 93 1.34 21.23 1.83
N ILE A 94 1.70 20.07 2.38
CA ILE A 94 0.96 19.48 3.50
C ILE A 94 1.11 20.34 4.76
N ASN A 95 2.31 20.81 5.05
CA ASN A 95 2.57 21.67 6.21
C ASN A 95 1.88 23.04 6.12
N THR A 96 1.61 23.56 4.92
CA THR A 96 0.83 24.80 4.78
C THR A 96 -0.66 24.58 5.01
N ILE A 97 -1.19 23.40 4.64
CA ILE A 97 -2.59 23.02 4.88
C ILE A 97 -2.82 22.71 6.37
N LEU A 98 -1.86 22.01 6.99
CA LEU A 98 -1.92 21.62 8.40
C LEU A 98 -1.30 22.71 9.26
N LYS A 99 -2.13 23.57 9.86
CA LYS A 99 -1.63 24.50 10.90
C LYS A 99 -0.93 23.68 11.99
N PRO A 100 0.30 24.07 12.41
CA PRO A 100 0.94 23.39 13.53
C PRO A 100 0.02 23.48 14.73
N ILE A 101 -0.37 22.32 15.24
CA ILE A 101 -1.12 22.23 16.49
C ILE A 101 -0.12 22.64 17.57
N ASN A 102 -0.13 23.92 17.92
CA ASN A 102 0.51 24.40 19.13
C ASN A 102 -0.23 23.74 20.29
N ARG A 103 0.24 22.54 20.67
CA ARG A 103 -0.09 21.97 21.96
C ARG A 103 0.53 22.93 22.96
N SER A 104 -0.27 23.83 23.53
CA SER A 104 0.11 24.52 24.74
C SER A 104 0.52 23.43 25.72
N PHE A 105 1.81 23.36 26.05
CA PHE A 105 2.24 22.55 27.16
C PHE A 105 1.36 22.97 28.33
N ILE A 106 0.50 22.07 28.80
CA ILE A 106 -0.13 22.26 30.10
C ILE A 106 1.06 22.36 31.03
N THR A 107 1.33 23.55 31.57
CA THR A 107 2.30 23.69 32.64
C THR A 107 1.92 22.65 33.67
N PRO A 108 2.76 21.63 33.94
CA PRO A 108 2.40 20.61 34.92
C PRO A 108 2.04 21.39 36.18
N ASN A 109 0.80 21.23 36.64
CA ASN A 109 0.37 21.89 37.86
C ASN A 109 1.33 21.37 38.94
N PRO A 110 2.26 22.19 39.47
CA PRO A 110 3.25 21.69 40.39
C PRO A 110 2.48 21.11 41.57
N MET A 111 2.70 19.83 41.85
CA MET A 111 2.03 19.13 42.92
C MET A 111 2.18 19.93 44.22
N THR A 112 1.11 20.03 44.99
CA THR A 112 1.15 20.72 46.28
C THR A 112 2.08 19.97 47.24
N LEU A 113 2.68 20.65 48.22
CA LEU A 113 3.57 20.01 49.21
C LEU A 113 2.91 18.81 49.90
N ALA A 114 1.59 18.85 50.12
CA ALA A 114 0.81 17.77 50.70
C ALA A 114 0.73 16.53 49.79
N GLU A 115 0.63 16.72 48.48
CA GLU A 115 0.62 15.60 47.52
C GLU A 115 1.99 14.95 47.40
N LEU A 116 3.06 15.75 47.46
CA LEU A 116 4.44 15.24 47.50
C LEU A 116 4.71 14.41 48.75
N SER A 117 4.27 14.86 49.93
CA SER A 117 4.44 14.08 51.17
C SER A 117 3.68 12.74 51.13
N ILE A 118 2.48 12.73 50.55
CA ILE A 118 1.70 11.48 50.37
C ILE A 118 2.42 10.51 49.42
N LEU A 119 3.06 11.03 48.37
CA LEU A 119 3.84 10.23 47.43
C LEU A 119 5.12 9.68 48.05
N ASP A 120 5.83 10.48 48.84
CA ASP A 120 7.02 10.03 49.56
C ASP A 120 6.68 8.97 50.60
N ASP A 121 5.56 9.11 51.32
CA ASP A 121 5.07 8.08 52.24
C ASP A 121 4.69 6.79 51.51
N LYS A 122 4.03 6.89 50.34
CA LYS A 122 3.72 5.72 49.50
C LYS A 122 4.99 5.05 48.98
N LYS A 123 5.98 5.84 48.56
CA LYS A 123 7.28 5.37 48.10
C LYS A 123 8.00 4.62 49.21
N LYS A 124 8.09 5.21 50.41
CA LYS A 124 8.72 4.59 51.58
C LYS A 124 8.06 3.26 51.97
N ARG A 125 6.72 3.20 51.96
CA ARG A 125 5.98 1.95 52.20
C ARG A 125 6.23 0.88 51.14
N LEU A 126 6.40 1.27 49.87
CA LEU A 126 6.75 0.35 48.80
C LEU A 126 8.19 -0.16 48.93
N GLU A 127 9.12 0.73 49.25
CA GLU A 127 10.53 0.38 49.51
C GLU A 127 10.65 -0.59 50.69
N GLU A 128 9.94 -0.36 51.79
CA GLU A 128 9.90 -1.28 52.93
C GLU A 128 9.31 -2.65 52.56
N ARG A 129 8.27 -2.69 51.71
CA ARG A 129 7.69 -3.94 51.21
C ARG A 129 8.65 -4.69 50.29
N LEU A 130 9.36 -3.97 49.43
CA LEU A 130 10.37 -4.55 48.55
C LEU A 130 11.55 -5.09 49.34
N LEU A 131 12.04 -4.34 50.34
CA LEU A 131 13.12 -4.78 51.24
C LEU A 131 12.74 -6.05 52.00
N LYS A 132 11.52 -6.14 52.54
CA LYS A 132 11.04 -7.37 53.20
C LYS A 132 10.97 -8.56 52.23
N ARG A 133 10.53 -8.33 50.98
CA ARG A 133 10.44 -9.38 49.96
C ARG A 133 11.84 -9.84 49.51
N VAL A 134 12.75 -8.90 49.26
CA VAL A 134 14.15 -9.17 48.92
C VAL A 134 14.86 -9.89 50.07
N GLN A 135 14.66 -9.47 51.32
CA GLN A 135 15.21 -10.17 52.49
C GLN A 135 14.66 -11.60 52.61
N SER A 136 13.36 -11.81 52.41
CA SER A 136 12.79 -13.16 52.43
C SER A 136 13.30 -14.06 51.29
N GLU A 137 13.62 -13.48 50.12
CA GLU A 137 14.20 -14.21 48.99
C GLU A 137 15.70 -14.50 49.18
N ILE A 138 16.46 -13.57 49.76
CA ILE A 138 17.88 -13.76 50.13
C ILE A 138 18.02 -14.85 51.19
N GLN A 139 17.12 -14.90 52.17
CA GLN A 139 17.14 -15.89 53.26
C GLN A 139 16.81 -17.31 52.77
N TYR A 140 16.03 -17.45 51.69
CA TYR A 140 15.68 -18.75 51.11
C TYR A 140 16.74 -19.33 50.18
N ASN A 141 17.56 -18.50 49.53
CA ASN A 141 18.46 -18.97 48.47
C ASN A 141 19.96 -18.77 48.73
N GLY A 142 20.38 -18.11 49.81
CA GLY A 142 21.80 -18.06 50.19
C GLY A 142 22.72 -17.63 49.03
N LEU A 143 22.48 -16.45 48.45
CA LEU A 143 23.39 -15.85 47.46
C LEU A 143 23.79 -14.45 47.92
N SER A 144 25.10 -14.30 48.08
CA SER A 144 25.82 -13.03 48.16
C SER A 144 26.02 -12.56 46.73
N ASP A 145 25.43 -11.42 46.35
CA ASP A 145 26.05 -10.36 45.55
C ASP A 145 25.00 -9.37 45.03
N ILE A 146 25.26 -8.08 45.24
CA ILE A 146 24.33 -6.96 45.01
C ILE A 146 24.14 -6.67 43.50
N GLU A 147 25.07 -7.11 42.65
CA GLU A 147 25.05 -6.88 41.21
C GLU A 147 23.99 -7.70 40.47
N ASP A 148 23.70 -8.93 40.92
CA ASP A 148 22.67 -9.79 40.32
C ASP A 148 21.23 -9.30 40.59
N ILE A 149 21.06 -8.46 41.61
CA ILE A 149 19.75 -7.86 41.95
C ILE A 149 19.45 -6.68 40.99
N LYS A 150 20.45 -5.89 40.61
CA LYS A 150 20.29 -4.79 39.64
C LYS A 150 19.96 -5.31 38.24
N SER A 151 20.65 -6.36 37.79
CA SER A 151 20.42 -6.94 36.46
C SER A 151 19.00 -7.52 36.31
N ARG A 152 18.44 -8.13 37.37
CA ARG A 152 17.04 -8.62 37.37
C ARG A 152 15.99 -7.51 37.46
N LEU A 153 16.28 -6.40 38.14
CA LEU A 153 15.40 -5.23 38.21
C LEU A 153 15.25 -4.55 36.84
N ASP A 154 16.34 -4.45 36.07
CA ASP A 154 16.32 -3.92 34.70
C ASP A 154 15.56 -4.83 33.72
N GLN A 155 15.65 -6.16 33.89
CA GLN A 155 14.87 -7.13 33.12
C GLN A 155 13.35 -7.03 33.40
N LEU A 156 12.95 -6.69 34.62
CA LEU A 156 11.55 -6.46 34.99
C LEU A 156 11.03 -5.10 34.50
N GLY A 157 11.88 -4.08 34.43
CA GLY A 157 11.58 -2.78 33.83
C GLY A 157 11.30 -2.88 32.32
N SER A 158 12.05 -3.72 31.60
CA SER A 158 11.87 -3.94 30.16
C SER A 158 10.53 -4.60 29.78
N LYS A 159 9.95 -5.42 30.69
CA LYS A 159 8.64 -6.07 30.48
C LYS A 159 7.44 -5.11 30.42
N LYS A 160 7.58 -3.82 30.78
CA LYS A 160 6.48 -2.84 30.62
C LYS A 160 6.18 -2.49 29.16
N ASN A 161 7.14 -2.66 28.25
CA ASN A 161 6.96 -2.31 26.83
C ASN A 161 6.05 -3.28 26.06
N ASN A 162 5.84 -4.50 26.58
CA ASN A 162 4.99 -5.50 25.93
C ASN A 162 3.48 -5.26 26.07
N ARG A 163 3.05 -4.34 26.97
CA ARG A 163 1.61 -3.98 27.07
C ARG A 163 1.17 -3.01 25.99
N GLN A 164 2.06 -2.15 25.48
CA GLN A 164 1.74 -1.25 24.37
C GLN A 164 1.68 -1.99 23.03
N THR A 165 2.51 -3.01 22.84
CA THR A 165 2.52 -3.81 21.60
C THR A 165 1.29 -4.72 21.46
N LEU A 166 0.71 -5.22 22.56
CA LEU A 166 -0.51 -6.03 22.52
C LEU A 166 -1.74 -5.24 22.01
N LEU A 167 -1.92 -3.99 22.44
CA LEU A 167 -3.02 -3.12 21.98
C LEU A 167 -2.89 -2.74 20.51
N SER A 168 -1.67 -2.53 20.00
CA SER A 168 -1.45 -2.28 18.57
C SER A 168 -1.67 -3.54 17.73
N VAL A 169 -1.25 -4.71 18.23
CA VAL A 169 -1.43 -5.98 17.52
C VAL A 169 -2.91 -6.36 17.43
N GLU A 170 -3.71 -6.19 18.50
CA GLU A 170 -5.16 -6.40 18.43
C GLU A 170 -5.85 -5.41 17.48
N ALA A 171 -5.46 -4.13 17.49
CA ALA A 171 -6.00 -3.13 16.56
C ALA A 171 -5.60 -3.41 15.10
N ASP A 172 -4.37 -3.89 14.86
CA ASP A 172 -3.89 -4.28 13.55
C ASP A 172 -4.55 -5.58 13.04
N LEU A 173 -4.84 -6.53 13.92
CA LEU A 173 -5.59 -7.75 13.60
C LEU A 173 -7.05 -7.40 13.25
N LEU A 174 -7.71 -6.55 14.03
CA LEU A 174 -9.08 -6.07 13.75
C LEU A 174 -9.16 -5.29 12.45
N THR A 175 -8.17 -4.45 12.14
CA THR A 175 -8.13 -3.71 10.87
C THR A 175 -7.75 -4.59 9.68
N ASN A 176 -6.89 -5.60 9.85
CA ASN A 176 -6.55 -6.53 8.78
C ASN A 176 -7.69 -7.50 8.47
N ASP A 177 -8.41 -7.99 9.47
CA ASP A 177 -9.60 -8.82 9.27
C ASP A 177 -10.72 -8.02 8.60
N PHE A 178 -10.96 -6.78 9.04
CA PHE A 178 -11.91 -5.89 8.37
C PHE A 178 -11.51 -5.60 6.92
N LYS A 179 -10.24 -5.27 6.65
CA LYS A 179 -9.73 -5.09 5.28
C LYS A 179 -9.92 -6.34 4.43
N ARG A 180 -9.68 -7.53 4.99
CA ARG A 180 -9.87 -8.81 4.30
C ARG A 180 -11.34 -9.08 3.98
N GLN A 181 -12.26 -8.71 4.86
CA GLN A 181 -13.70 -8.78 4.61
C GLN A 181 -14.12 -7.79 3.51
N VAL A 182 -13.65 -6.54 3.56
CA VAL A 182 -13.87 -5.54 2.51
C VAL A 182 -13.33 -6.04 1.16
N ASP A 183 -12.18 -6.70 1.13
CA ASP A 183 -11.62 -7.29 -0.09
C ASP A 183 -12.46 -8.44 -0.66
N ARG A 184 -13.00 -9.30 0.20
CA ARG A 184 -13.91 -10.37 -0.24
C ARG A 184 -15.23 -9.80 -0.77
N ALA A 185 -15.78 -8.80 -0.10
CA ALA A 185 -16.98 -8.11 -0.54
C ALA A 185 -16.75 -7.40 -1.87
N ALA A 186 -15.67 -6.63 -2.03
CA ALA A 186 -15.34 -5.94 -3.27
C ALA A 186 -15.28 -6.89 -4.48
N ARG A 187 -14.69 -8.09 -4.33
CA ARG A 187 -14.66 -9.10 -5.39
C ARG A 187 -16.07 -9.61 -5.74
N ARG A 188 -16.89 -9.89 -4.74
CA ARG A 188 -18.28 -10.36 -4.96
C ARG A 188 -19.14 -9.30 -5.63
N ILE A 189 -19.04 -8.06 -5.17
CA ILE A 189 -19.72 -6.90 -5.76
C ILE A 189 -19.32 -6.76 -7.24
N HIS A 190 -18.03 -6.85 -7.54
CA HIS A 190 -17.54 -6.78 -8.92
C HIS A 190 -18.09 -7.92 -9.80
N VAL A 191 -18.25 -9.14 -9.27
CA VAL A 191 -18.83 -10.26 -10.01
C VAL A 191 -20.32 -10.03 -10.30
N GLU A 192 -21.08 -9.54 -9.32
CA GLU A 192 -22.51 -9.25 -9.52
C GLU A 192 -22.71 -8.07 -10.50
N LEU A 193 -21.91 -7.01 -10.36
CA LEU A 193 -21.92 -5.90 -11.32
C LEU A 193 -21.52 -6.37 -12.73
N ALA A 194 -20.64 -7.37 -12.86
CA ALA A 194 -20.26 -7.95 -14.16
C ALA A 194 -21.40 -8.71 -14.82
N LYS A 195 -22.25 -9.38 -14.02
CA LYS A 195 -23.48 -10.02 -14.54
C LYS A 195 -24.52 -8.99 -14.97
N ALA A 196 -24.66 -7.89 -14.24
CA ALA A 196 -25.63 -6.84 -14.56
C ALA A 196 -25.22 -5.97 -15.77
N GLY A 197 -23.92 -5.88 -16.07
CA GLY A 197 -23.42 -5.20 -17.26
C GLY A 197 -23.81 -3.72 -17.30
N LYS A 198 -24.52 -3.29 -18.35
CA LYS A 198 -24.92 -1.89 -18.60
C LYS A 198 -26.13 -1.42 -17.78
N ARG A 199 -26.92 -2.33 -17.18
CA ARG A 199 -28.16 -1.96 -16.46
C ARG A 199 -27.89 -1.35 -15.08
N GLY A 200 -26.71 -1.57 -14.52
CA GLY A 200 -26.37 -1.17 -13.16
C GLY A 200 -27.20 -1.88 -12.11
N ILE A 201 -26.73 -1.84 -10.88
CA ILE A 201 -27.46 -2.40 -9.74
C ILE A 201 -27.60 -1.31 -8.68
N ASP A 202 -28.80 -1.21 -8.11
CA ASP A 202 -29.09 -0.34 -6.97
C ASP A 202 -28.42 -0.90 -5.70
N ILE A 203 -27.82 -0.02 -4.89
CA ILE A 203 -27.20 -0.38 -3.61
C ILE A 203 -28.16 -1.19 -2.72
N LYS A 204 -29.46 -0.85 -2.72
CA LYS A 204 -30.47 -1.54 -1.89
C LYS A 204 -30.68 -2.99 -2.32
N THR A 205 -30.78 -3.22 -3.62
CA THR A 205 -30.90 -4.57 -4.19
C THR A 205 -29.62 -5.36 -3.96
N LEU A 206 -28.46 -4.72 -4.15
CA LEU A 206 -27.15 -5.33 -3.96
C LEU A 206 -26.87 -5.69 -2.49
N CYS A 207 -27.41 -4.93 -1.54
CA CYS A 207 -27.37 -5.23 -0.11
C CYS A 207 -28.20 -6.49 0.21
N ASN A 208 -29.40 -6.61 -0.37
CA ASN A 208 -30.28 -7.76 -0.16
C ASN A 208 -29.73 -9.04 -0.79
N ASP A 209 -29.18 -8.97 -2.01
CA ASP A 209 -28.68 -10.14 -2.74
C ASP A 209 -27.39 -10.71 -2.13
N LEU A 210 -26.53 -9.86 -1.57
CA LEU A 210 -25.24 -10.27 -1.03
C LEU A 210 -25.26 -10.54 0.49
N GLY A 211 -26.29 -10.08 1.21
CA GLY A 211 -26.43 -10.25 2.66
C GLY A 211 -25.31 -9.60 3.47
N PHE A 212 -24.73 -8.49 2.97
CA PHE A 212 -23.67 -7.75 3.67
C PHE A 212 -24.22 -6.60 4.51
N GLU A 213 -23.49 -6.23 5.56
CA GLU A 213 -23.74 -4.98 6.28
C GLU A 213 -23.48 -3.77 5.38
N TYR A 214 -24.32 -2.75 5.51
CA TYR A 214 -24.29 -1.54 4.67
C TYR A 214 -22.95 -0.78 4.78
N THR A 215 -22.31 -0.82 5.94
CA THR A 215 -20.98 -0.21 6.21
C THR A 215 -19.87 -0.88 5.40
N LEU A 216 -19.85 -2.21 5.37
CA LEU A 216 -18.88 -3.01 4.61
C LEU A 216 -19.06 -2.79 3.10
N LEU A 217 -20.32 -2.63 2.67
CA LEU A 217 -20.68 -2.42 1.28
C LEU A 217 -20.20 -1.07 0.76
N ILE A 218 -20.46 0.02 1.49
CA ILE A 218 -19.98 1.36 1.12
C ILE A 218 -18.46 1.39 1.03
N GLU A 219 -17.77 0.80 2.01
CA GLU A 219 -16.30 0.83 2.03
C GLU A 219 -15.71 -0.01 0.88
N ALA A 220 -16.34 -1.14 0.54
CA ALA A 220 -15.97 -1.94 -0.62
C ALA A 220 -16.21 -1.21 -1.94
N ILE A 221 -17.33 -0.49 -2.09
CA ILE A 221 -17.62 0.30 -3.30
C ILE A 221 -16.65 1.48 -3.43
N LYS A 222 -16.39 2.23 -2.35
CA LYS A 222 -15.36 3.29 -2.32
C LYS A 222 -13.98 2.76 -2.69
N LYS A 223 -13.64 1.54 -2.27
CA LYS A 223 -12.39 0.87 -2.66
C LYS A 223 -12.35 0.55 -4.17
N LEU A 224 -13.46 0.06 -4.74
CA LEU A 224 -13.56 -0.23 -6.18
C LEU A 224 -13.53 1.05 -7.04
N GLU A 225 -14.11 2.14 -6.54
CA GLU A 225 -14.06 3.48 -7.14
C GLU A 225 -12.62 4.02 -7.18
N LYS A 226 -11.88 3.94 -6.07
CA LYS A 226 -10.45 4.30 -6.04
C LYS A 226 -9.61 3.51 -7.05
N LEU A 227 -9.99 2.26 -7.32
CA LEU A 227 -9.34 1.39 -8.31
C LEU A 227 -9.84 1.60 -9.75
N LYS A 228 -10.76 2.54 -9.99
CA LYS A 228 -11.37 2.85 -11.29
C LYS A 228 -12.02 1.63 -11.98
N ARG A 229 -12.53 0.68 -11.19
CA ARG A 229 -13.23 -0.51 -11.73
C ARG A 229 -14.74 -0.29 -11.88
N VAL A 230 -15.27 0.66 -11.13
CA VAL A 230 -16.69 0.89 -10.94
C VAL A 230 -16.95 2.40 -11.00
N GLU A 231 -18.06 2.79 -11.62
CA GLU A 231 -18.53 4.16 -11.76
C GLU A 231 -19.99 4.26 -11.31
N TRP A 232 -20.34 5.42 -10.76
CA TRP A 232 -21.69 5.75 -10.33
C TRP A 232 -22.47 6.32 -11.52
N LEU A 233 -23.63 5.74 -11.83
CA LEU A 233 -24.57 6.31 -12.81
C LEU A 233 -25.46 7.38 -12.17
N ASN A 234 -25.94 7.13 -10.95
CA ASN A 234 -26.77 7.99 -10.11
C ASN A 234 -26.34 7.80 -8.63
N GLU A 235 -26.89 8.58 -7.70
CA GLU A 235 -26.59 8.47 -6.25
C GLU A 235 -26.74 7.04 -5.71
N ASP A 236 -27.66 6.25 -6.27
CA ASP A 236 -27.98 4.90 -5.81
C ASP A 236 -27.56 3.78 -6.79
N THR A 237 -27.05 4.08 -7.99
CA THR A 237 -26.80 3.05 -9.03
C THR A 237 -25.35 2.94 -9.44
N VAL A 238 -24.84 1.71 -9.38
CA VAL A 238 -23.42 1.39 -9.60
C VAL A 238 -23.24 0.53 -10.85
N VAL A 239 -22.23 0.85 -11.69
CA VAL A 239 -21.90 0.14 -12.94
C VAL A 239 -20.40 -0.10 -13.07
N ILE A 240 -20.00 -1.12 -13.84
CA ILE A 240 -18.59 -1.34 -14.18
C ILE A 240 -18.10 -0.28 -15.18
N ALA A 241 -16.94 0.33 -14.88
CA ALA A 241 -16.34 1.37 -15.72
C ALA A 241 -16.09 0.91 -17.17
N ASP A 242 -15.70 -0.34 -17.37
CA ASP A 242 -15.53 -0.92 -18.71
C ASP A 242 -16.83 -0.99 -19.52
N SER A 243 -18.00 -1.10 -18.86
CA SER A 243 -19.30 -1.10 -19.52
C SER A 243 -19.69 0.29 -20.05
N LEU A 244 -19.06 1.36 -19.54
CA LEU A 244 -19.33 2.74 -19.94
C LEU A 244 -18.45 3.23 -21.09
N LYS A 245 -17.43 2.47 -21.51
CA LYS A 245 -16.62 2.78 -22.69
C LYS A 245 -17.53 2.82 -23.92
N LYS A 246 -17.89 4.03 -24.35
CA LYS A 246 -18.52 4.28 -25.65
C LYS A 246 -17.50 3.92 -26.72
N TYR A 247 -17.64 2.74 -27.32
CA TYR A 247 -16.90 2.43 -28.53
C TYR A 247 -17.38 3.40 -29.63
N SER A 248 -16.49 4.27 -30.10
CA SER A 248 -16.74 5.08 -31.29
C SER A 248 -16.76 4.15 -32.50
N GLY A 249 -17.94 4.00 -33.10
CA GLY A 249 -18.14 3.17 -34.29
C GLY A 249 -19.56 3.36 -34.82
N LYS A 250 -19.76 3.06 -36.09
CA LYS A 250 -21.11 3.03 -36.67
C LYS A 250 -21.75 1.70 -36.31
N GLU A 251 -23.05 1.73 -36.11
CA GLU A 251 -23.84 0.51 -35.92
C GLU A 251 -24.08 -0.13 -37.29
N TYR A 252 -23.76 -1.42 -37.40
CA TYR A 252 -23.88 -2.22 -38.59
C TYR A 252 -24.70 -3.48 -38.31
N ALA A 253 -25.60 -3.84 -39.20
CA ALA A 253 -26.23 -5.15 -39.21
C ALA A 253 -25.32 -6.14 -39.95
N VAL A 254 -24.79 -7.15 -39.24
CA VAL A 254 -23.83 -8.11 -39.78
C VAL A 254 -24.47 -9.49 -39.87
N THR A 255 -24.53 -10.03 -41.08
CA THR A 255 -24.98 -11.40 -41.36
C THR A 255 -23.76 -12.26 -41.73
N ILE A 256 -23.56 -13.38 -41.03
CA ILE A 256 -22.41 -14.25 -41.30
C ILE A 256 -22.69 -15.18 -42.47
N GLY A 257 -21.82 -15.11 -43.47
CA GLY A 257 -21.80 -15.99 -44.63
C GLY A 257 -20.95 -17.24 -44.38
N LYS A 258 -20.00 -17.51 -45.29
CA LYS A 258 -19.12 -18.68 -45.20
C LYS A 258 -17.97 -18.42 -44.22
N ILE A 259 -17.69 -19.39 -43.37
CA ILE A 259 -16.58 -19.37 -42.42
C ILE A 259 -15.47 -20.28 -42.96
N PHE A 260 -14.27 -19.74 -43.10
CA PHE A 260 -13.04 -20.43 -43.46
C PHE A 260 -12.09 -20.46 -42.25
N ARG A 261 -10.98 -21.20 -42.35
CA ARG A 261 -9.99 -21.24 -41.26
C ARG A 261 -9.34 -19.86 -41.08
N GLY A 262 -9.73 -19.15 -40.01
CA GLY A 262 -9.19 -17.84 -39.65
C GLY A 262 -9.87 -16.62 -40.28
N LEU A 263 -10.86 -16.82 -41.17
CA LEU A 263 -11.57 -15.76 -41.88
C LEU A 263 -13.05 -16.10 -42.02
N ALA A 264 -13.94 -15.13 -41.78
CA ALA A 264 -15.35 -15.23 -42.14
C ALA A 264 -15.70 -14.21 -43.23
N THR A 265 -16.52 -14.61 -44.20
CA THR A 265 -17.18 -13.67 -45.12
C THR A 265 -18.48 -13.23 -44.49
N VAL A 266 -18.67 -11.93 -44.32
CA VAL A 266 -19.85 -11.35 -43.69
C VAL A 266 -20.51 -10.33 -44.62
N MET A 267 -21.81 -10.18 -44.50
CA MET A 267 -22.60 -9.18 -45.22
C MET A 267 -22.96 -8.06 -44.24
N VAL A 268 -22.66 -6.82 -44.60
CA VAL A 268 -22.85 -5.64 -43.77
C VAL A 268 -23.99 -4.80 -44.35
N ASP A 269 -25.00 -4.51 -43.52
CA ASP A 269 -26.24 -3.80 -43.84
C ASP A 269 -27.01 -4.35 -45.06
N GLY A 270 -26.84 -5.66 -45.35
CA GLY A 270 -27.44 -6.32 -46.51
C GLY A 270 -26.92 -5.83 -47.87
N LYS A 271 -25.87 -5.00 -47.90
CA LYS A 271 -25.38 -4.34 -49.12
C LYS A 271 -23.93 -4.65 -49.44
N TRP A 272 -23.07 -4.71 -48.42
CA TRP A 272 -21.62 -4.81 -48.61
C TRP A 272 -21.12 -6.19 -48.21
N HIS A 273 -20.25 -6.79 -49.03
CA HIS A 273 -19.52 -8.00 -48.67
C HIS A 273 -18.20 -7.61 -48.03
N ALA A 274 -17.98 -8.03 -46.79
CA ALA A 274 -16.77 -7.75 -46.05
C ALA A 274 -16.11 -9.04 -45.53
N ARG A 275 -14.81 -8.96 -45.29
CA ARG A 275 -14.03 -9.98 -44.60
C ARG A 275 -13.96 -9.64 -43.11
N LEU A 276 -14.20 -10.64 -42.27
CA LEU A 276 -14.03 -10.57 -40.83
C LEU A 276 -12.88 -11.52 -40.44
N ASN A 277 -11.75 -10.96 -40.04
CA ASN A 277 -10.62 -11.72 -39.54
C ASN A 277 -10.85 -12.14 -38.07
N TYR A 278 -10.20 -13.21 -37.64
CA TYR A 278 -10.31 -13.68 -36.26
C TYR A 278 -9.84 -12.66 -35.21
N TYR A 279 -8.89 -11.79 -35.56
CA TYR A 279 -8.36 -10.73 -34.68
C TYR A 279 -9.22 -9.46 -34.67
N ASP A 280 -10.15 -9.34 -35.62
CA ASP A 280 -11.03 -8.18 -35.75
C ASP A 280 -12.40 -8.40 -35.11
N TYR A 281 -12.58 -9.51 -34.37
CA TYR A 281 -13.82 -9.87 -33.70
C TYR A 281 -13.65 -9.96 -32.18
N ASP A 282 -14.21 -8.99 -31.47
CA ASP A 282 -14.24 -8.98 -29.99
C ASP A 282 -15.66 -9.31 -29.49
N GLY A 283 -16.04 -10.59 -29.59
CA GLY A 283 -17.39 -11.06 -29.24
C GLY A 283 -17.47 -12.56 -28.93
N PRO A 284 -18.62 -13.03 -28.38
CA PRO A 284 -18.84 -14.44 -28.08
C PRO A 284 -18.82 -15.30 -29.35
N ARG A 285 -18.01 -16.37 -29.33
CA ARG A 285 -17.84 -17.31 -30.46
C ARG A 285 -19.14 -17.98 -30.90
N GLU A 286 -20.17 -18.01 -30.06
CA GLU A 286 -21.48 -18.61 -30.37
C GLU A 286 -22.19 -17.92 -31.53
N LEU A 287 -21.92 -16.63 -31.72
CA LEU A 287 -22.51 -15.84 -32.80
C LEU A 287 -21.78 -16.07 -34.13
N LEU A 288 -20.59 -16.68 -34.16
CA LEU A 288 -19.85 -17.03 -35.37
C LEU A 288 -20.38 -18.32 -36.01
N LYS A 289 -21.67 -18.36 -36.35
CA LYS A 289 -22.31 -19.47 -37.07
C LYS A 289 -22.82 -18.99 -38.42
N ARG A 290 -22.83 -19.87 -39.42
CA ARG A 290 -23.33 -19.51 -40.75
C ARG A 290 -24.82 -19.18 -40.68
N GLY A 291 -25.21 -18.01 -41.17
CA GLY A 291 -26.60 -17.54 -41.22
C GLY A 291 -27.08 -16.81 -39.96
N THR A 292 -26.23 -16.55 -38.97
CA THR A 292 -26.59 -15.69 -37.83
C THR A 292 -26.49 -14.22 -38.21
N GLU A 293 -27.48 -13.45 -37.76
CA GLU A 293 -27.54 -11.99 -37.92
C GLU A 293 -27.44 -11.35 -36.54
N PHE A 294 -26.57 -10.36 -36.40
CA PHE A 294 -26.44 -9.58 -35.17
C PHE A 294 -26.08 -8.13 -35.47
N ARG A 295 -26.44 -7.23 -34.55
CA ARG A 295 -26.09 -5.81 -34.64
C ARG A 295 -24.78 -5.59 -33.92
N ALA A 296 -23.87 -4.84 -34.54
CA ALA A 296 -22.55 -4.61 -33.97
C ALA A 296 -22.06 -3.19 -34.24
N ILE A 297 -21.34 -2.64 -33.28
CA ILE A 297 -20.61 -1.39 -33.41
C ILE A 297 -19.22 -1.74 -33.93
N GLY A 298 -18.88 -1.18 -35.09
CA GLY A 298 -17.63 -1.49 -35.76
C GLY A 298 -17.14 -0.39 -36.67
N GLU A 299 -15.99 -0.65 -37.28
CA GLU A 299 -15.38 0.20 -38.30
C GLU A 299 -15.09 -0.65 -39.54
N LEU A 300 -15.48 -0.12 -40.70
CA LEU A 300 -15.13 -0.68 -42.00
C LEU A 300 -13.79 -0.09 -42.43
N TYR A 301 -12.87 -0.94 -42.88
CA TYR A 301 -11.57 -0.54 -43.39
C TYR A 301 -11.26 -1.32 -44.67
N HIS A 302 -10.37 -0.78 -45.50
CA HIS A 302 -9.91 -1.46 -46.72
C HIS A 302 -8.51 -2.02 -46.48
N ASP A 303 -8.33 -3.30 -46.80
CA ASP A 303 -7.00 -3.92 -46.81
C ASP A 303 -6.72 -4.49 -48.20
N ALA A 304 -5.66 -3.97 -48.82
CA ALA A 304 -5.30 -4.15 -50.23
C ALA A 304 -6.44 -3.83 -51.22
N GLU A 305 -7.34 -4.80 -51.46
CA GLU A 305 -8.48 -4.73 -52.40
C GLU A 305 -9.79 -5.30 -51.82
N ALA A 306 -9.80 -5.67 -50.53
CA ALA A 306 -10.98 -6.23 -49.87
C ALA A 306 -11.50 -5.30 -48.78
N LEU A 307 -12.82 -5.15 -48.73
CA LEU A 307 -13.49 -4.51 -47.61
C LEU A 307 -13.42 -5.44 -46.39
N CYS A 308 -12.91 -4.93 -45.28
CA CYS A 308 -12.81 -5.63 -44.01
C CYS A 308 -13.67 -4.92 -42.95
N ILE A 309 -14.19 -5.67 -42.00
CA ILE A 309 -14.94 -5.13 -40.86
C ILE A 309 -14.26 -5.50 -39.55
N ARG A 310 -14.03 -4.49 -38.71
CA ARG A 310 -13.62 -4.67 -37.32
C ARG A 310 -14.80 -4.47 -36.39
N ILE A 311 -15.16 -5.52 -35.67
CA ILE A 311 -16.25 -5.54 -34.71
C ILE A 311 -15.68 -5.29 -33.32
N LYS A 312 -16.01 -4.13 -32.74
CA LYS A 312 -15.54 -3.71 -31.41
C LYS A 312 -16.52 -4.12 -30.30
N GLN A 313 -17.82 -4.09 -30.58
CA GLN A 313 -18.85 -4.48 -29.62
C GLN A 313 -20.09 -5.00 -30.34
N ILE A 314 -20.74 -6.00 -29.75
CA ILE A 314 -22.06 -6.49 -30.19
C ILE A 314 -23.14 -5.76 -29.37
N VAL A 315 -24.20 -5.33 -30.06
CA VAL A 315 -25.35 -4.60 -29.50
C VAL A 315 -26.46 -5.58 -29.15
#